data_AF-A0A1F7L5B1-F1
#
_entry.id   AF-A0A1F7L5B1-F1
#
_cell.length_a   1.000
_cell.length_b   1.000
_cell.length_c   1.000
_cell.angle_alpha   90.00
_cell.angle_beta   90.00
_cell.angle_gamma   90.00
#
_symmetry.space_group_name_H-M   'P 1'
#
loop_
_entity.id
_entity.type
_entity.pdbx_description
1 polymer ?
#
loop_
_entity_poly.entity_id
_entity_poly.type
_entity_poly.pdbx_seq_one_letter_code
_entity_poly.pdbx_strand_id
1 'polypeptide(L)'
;MAEKDFEPGDPMGLVGVGVPEGEPDLMAECLVEEYVRLGTSDAQLLAIFKNPFFAGAHALYRARGEDHLKAVIERARAQWGRPRFTTTEVGGPDMAPHAPQRSEAPRQSRGAPRRRDSFTDSESTEA
;
A
#
# COMPACT_ATOMS: atom_id res chain seq x y z
N MET A 1 -2.86 -16.24 17.46
CA MET A 1 -1.90 -15.23 17.94
C MET A 1 -2.52 -14.60 19.16
N ALA A 2 -1.76 -14.36 20.22
CA ALA A 2 -2.32 -13.71 21.42
C ALA A 2 -2.81 -12.31 21.06
N GLU A 3 -4.07 -12.01 21.38
CA GLU A 3 -4.66 -10.68 21.29
C GLU A 3 -4.14 -9.86 22.48
N LYS A 4 -2.90 -9.39 22.39
CA LYS A 4 -2.35 -8.39 23.32
C LYS A 4 -2.48 -7.02 22.68
N ASP A 5 -3.10 -6.10 23.40
CA ASP A 5 -3.19 -4.71 22.99
C ASP A 5 -1.80 -4.06 22.97
N PHE A 6 -1.60 -3.11 22.04
CA PHE A 6 -0.35 -2.38 21.93
C PHE A 6 -0.22 -1.41 23.11
N GLU A 7 0.72 -1.68 24.01
CA GLU A 7 0.93 -0.87 25.21
C GLU A 7 1.71 0.41 24.86
N PRO A 8 1.23 1.60 25.26
CA PRO A 8 1.99 2.84 25.09
C PRO A 8 3.34 2.75 25.80
N GLY A 9 4.43 2.92 25.07
CA GLY A 9 5.79 2.82 25.61
C GLY A 9 6.35 1.40 25.67
N ASP A 10 5.74 0.42 24.99
CA ASP A 10 6.36 -0.89 24.77
C ASP A 10 7.77 -0.68 24.15
N PRO A 11 8.85 -1.13 24.82
CA PRO A 11 10.21 -1.02 24.30
C PRO A 11 10.40 -1.70 22.93
N MET A 12 9.57 -2.67 22.59
CA MET A 12 9.57 -3.36 21.30
C MET A 12 8.57 -2.78 20.30
N GLY A 13 7.92 -1.67 20.64
CA GLY A 13 7.03 -0.96 19.73
C GLY A 13 7.81 -0.41 18.52
N LEU A 14 7.32 -0.69 17.31
CA LEU A 14 7.95 -0.19 16.09
C LEU A 14 7.66 1.30 15.91
N VAL A 15 8.54 2.15 16.44
CA VAL A 15 8.43 3.61 16.36
C VAL A 15 9.54 4.16 15.47
N GLY A 16 9.16 4.94 14.45
CA GLY A 16 10.12 5.67 13.64
C GLY A 16 10.71 6.84 14.43
N VAL A 17 12.04 6.89 14.53
CA VAL A 17 12.79 7.98 15.17
C VAL A 17 13.75 8.63 14.18
N GLY A 18 13.90 9.95 14.26
CA GLY A 18 14.90 10.67 13.48
C GLY A 18 16.30 10.42 14.04
N VAL A 19 17.28 10.17 13.16
CA VAL A 19 18.68 10.07 13.54
C VAL A 19 19.29 11.49 13.57
N PRO A 20 19.94 11.93 14.66
CA PRO A 20 20.45 13.30 14.80
C PRO A 20 21.38 13.76 13.68
N GLU A 21 22.23 12.87 13.18
CA GLU A 21 23.20 13.12 12.10
C GLU A 21 22.75 12.48 10.78
N GLY A 22 21.44 12.24 10.64
CA GLY A 22 20.89 11.66 9.42
C GLY A 22 20.94 12.61 8.23
N GLU A 23 20.85 12.04 7.04
CA GLU A 23 20.78 12.77 5.77
C GLU A 23 19.34 12.79 5.24
N PRO A 24 18.50 13.77 5.62
CA PRO A 24 17.09 13.79 5.27
C PRO A 24 16.85 13.92 3.76
N ASP A 25 17.75 14.59 3.03
CA ASP A 25 17.63 14.74 1.59
C ASP A 25 17.84 13.41 0.86
N LEU A 26 18.88 12.65 1.25
CA LEU A 26 19.08 11.29 0.76
C LEU A 26 17.93 10.36 1.15
N MET A 27 17.40 10.48 2.37
CA MET A 27 16.25 9.70 2.81
C MET A 27 15.00 10.00 1.96
N ALA A 28 14.77 11.27 1.64
CA ALA A 28 13.66 11.67 0.77
C ALA A 28 13.83 11.08 -0.65
N GLU A 29 15.04 11.11 -1.20
CA GLU A 29 15.36 10.51 -2.49
C GLU A 29 15.11 9.00 -2.49
N CYS A 30 15.58 8.27 -1.47
CA CYS A 30 15.35 6.83 -1.33
C CYS A 30 13.85 6.47 -1.26
N LEU A 31 13.09 7.15 -0.40
CA LEU A 31 11.65 6.89 -0.25
C LEU A 31 10.88 7.22 -1.53
N VAL A 32 11.17 8.36 -2.16
CA VAL A 32 10.52 8.75 -3.41
C VAL A 32 10.83 7.75 -4.51
N GLU A 33 12.09 7.31 -4.65
CA GLU A 33 12.46 6.29 -5.64
C GLU A 33 11.64 5.02 -5.44
N GLU A 34 11.56 4.50 -4.21
CA GLU A 34 10.82 3.28 -3.90
C GLU A 34 9.37 3.36 -4.38
N TYR A 35 8.65 4.43 -4.01
CA TYR A 35 7.25 4.59 -4.40
C TYR A 35 7.08 4.86 -5.90
N VAL A 36 8.01 5.58 -6.53
CA VAL A 36 8.04 5.79 -7.98
C VAL A 36 8.14 4.45 -8.71
N ARG A 37 9.04 3.57 -8.25
CA ARG A 37 9.27 2.24 -8.83
C ARG A 37 8.11 1.27 -8.56
N LEU A 38 7.37 1.46 -7.47
CA LEU A 38 6.13 0.74 -7.18
C LEU A 38 4.92 1.27 -7.98
N GLY A 39 5.08 2.33 -8.78
CA GLY A 39 4.01 2.87 -9.63
C GLY A 39 2.99 3.74 -8.89
N THR A 40 3.32 4.19 -7.67
CA THR A 40 2.49 5.17 -6.94
C THR A 40 2.43 6.47 -7.72
N SER A 41 1.28 7.15 -7.82
CA SER A 41 1.19 8.44 -8.54
C SER A 41 1.80 9.60 -7.75
N ASP A 42 2.15 10.71 -8.42
CA ASP A 42 2.79 11.87 -7.77
C ASP A 42 1.89 12.51 -6.70
N ALA A 43 0.57 12.55 -6.94
CA ALA A 43 -0.40 13.06 -5.98
C ALA A 43 -0.53 12.14 -4.75
N GLN A 44 -0.56 10.83 -4.96
CA GLN A 44 -0.58 9.85 -3.85
C GLN A 44 0.72 9.91 -3.04
N LEU A 45 1.86 9.99 -3.73
CA LEU A 45 3.16 10.09 -3.09
C LEU A 45 3.23 11.37 -2.23
N LEU A 46 2.82 12.52 -2.77
CA LEU A 46 2.79 13.75 -2.00
C LEU A 46 1.79 13.67 -0.82
N ALA A 47 0.68 12.97 -0.96
CA ALA A 47 -0.28 12.75 0.12
C ALA A 47 0.31 11.90 1.26
N ILE A 48 1.15 10.90 0.96
CA ILE A 48 1.89 10.11 1.96
C ILE A 48 2.78 11.03 2.79
N PHE A 49 3.58 11.88 2.14
CA PHE A 49 4.44 12.85 2.82
C PHE A 49 3.66 13.88 3.65
N LYS A 50 2.45 14.26 3.25
CA LYS A 50 1.61 15.20 4.02
C LYS A 50 0.91 14.59 5.23
N ASN A 51 0.81 13.26 5.31
CA ASN A 51 0.02 12.60 6.33
C ASN A 51 0.87 12.24 7.57
N PRO A 52 0.55 12.76 8.77
CA PRO A 52 1.28 12.47 10.01
C PRO A 52 1.34 10.99 10.40
N PHE A 53 0.43 10.16 9.89
CA PHE A 53 0.48 8.71 10.09
C PHE A 53 1.79 8.11 9.57
N PHE A 54 2.34 8.64 8.47
CA PHE A 54 3.63 8.23 7.93
C PHE A 54 4.76 9.06 8.54
N ALA A 55 5.04 8.84 9.83
CA ALA A 55 5.91 9.70 10.64
C ALA A 55 7.25 10.07 9.97
N GLY A 56 7.96 9.11 9.36
CA GLY A 56 9.24 9.36 8.68
C GLY A 56 9.11 10.26 7.45
N ALA A 57 8.18 9.95 6.55
CA ALA A 57 7.90 10.78 5.38
C ALA A 57 7.38 12.17 5.78
N HIS A 58 6.51 12.22 6.79
CA HIS A 58 5.96 13.48 7.28
C HIS A 58 7.01 14.36 7.96
N ALA A 59 7.99 13.79 8.66
CA ALA A 59 9.11 14.53 9.20
C ALA A 59 9.91 15.21 8.09
N LEU A 60 10.13 14.54 6.95
CA LEU A 60 10.80 15.12 5.78
C LEU A 60 9.98 16.25 5.15
N TYR A 61 8.67 16.06 5.02
CA TYR A 61 7.75 17.12 4.58
C TYR A 61 7.82 18.36 5.47
N ARG A 62 7.82 18.17 6.79
CA ARG A 62 7.93 19.25 7.78
C ARG A 62 9.29 19.96 7.71
N ALA A 63 10.36 19.23 7.44
CA ALA A 63 11.73 19.75 7.44
C ALA A 63 12.12 20.44 6.12
N ARG A 64 11.55 20.04 4.97
CA ARG A 64 11.94 20.53 3.64
C ARG A 64 10.82 21.25 2.88
N GLY A 65 9.57 21.00 3.25
CA GLY A 65 8.42 21.56 2.56
C GLY A 65 8.06 20.84 1.27
N GLU A 66 6.93 21.27 0.70
CA GLU A 66 6.31 20.65 -0.46
C GLU A 66 7.13 20.81 -1.74
N ASP A 67 7.66 22.00 -1.99
CA ASP A 67 8.34 22.31 -3.25
C ASP A 67 9.63 21.49 -3.42
N HIS A 68 10.38 21.29 -2.33
CA HIS A 68 11.53 20.40 -2.33
C HIS A 68 11.13 18.97 -2.70
N LEU A 69 10.06 18.44 -2.10
CA LEU A 69 9.59 17.07 -2.38
C LEU A 69 9.07 16.92 -3.81
N LYS A 70 8.37 17.93 -4.35
CA LYS A 70 7.99 17.94 -5.77
C LYS A 70 9.22 17.85 -6.66
N ALA A 71 10.27 18.61 -6.38
CA ALA A 71 11.52 18.54 -7.14
C ALA A 71 12.20 17.16 -7.04
N VAL A 72 12.17 16.51 -5.86
CA VAL A 72 12.68 15.14 -5.70
C VAL A 72 11.86 14.14 -6.53
N ILE A 73 10.52 14.24 -6.49
CA ILE A 73 9.61 13.41 -7.28
C ILE A 73 9.87 13.59 -8.77
N GLU A 74 10.00 14.82 -9.24
CA GLU A 74 10.31 15.12 -10.64
C GLU A 74 11.63 14.50 -11.08
N ARG A 75 12.69 14.61 -10.27
CA ARG A 75 13.99 13.96 -10.57
C ARG A 75 13.85 12.44 -10.66
N ALA A 76 13.19 11.81 -9.68
CA ALA A 76 12.98 10.37 -9.68
C ALA A 76 12.14 9.91 -10.88
N ARG A 77 11.13 10.69 -11.30
CA ARG A 77 10.33 10.42 -12.50
C ARG A 77 11.12 10.56 -13.78
N ALA A 78 11.99 11.57 -13.87
CA ALA A 78 12.86 11.73 -15.02
C ALA A 78 13.81 10.53 -15.17
N GLN A 79 14.27 9.96 -14.06
CA GLN A 79 15.18 8.82 -14.04
C GLN A 79 14.48 7.47 -14.30
N TRP A 80 13.35 7.21 -13.65
CA TRP A 80 12.71 5.88 -13.61
C TRP A 80 11.39 5.78 -14.40
N GLY A 81 10.82 6.92 -14.80
CA GLY A 81 9.56 6.98 -15.53
C GLY A 81 8.34 6.59 -14.69
N ARG A 82 7.30 6.08 -15.39
CA ARG A 82 6.05 5.60 -14.79
C ARG A 82 5.87 4.12 -15.15
N PRO A 83 6.16 3.19 -14.23
CA PRO A 83 6.04 1.77 -14.51
C PRO A 83 4.57 1.41 -14.78
N ARG A 84 4.36 0.45 -15.68
CA ARG A 84 3.07 -0.16 -15.99
C ARG A 84 3.15 -1.64 -15.67
N PHE A 85 2.29 -2.10 -14.77
CA PHE A 85 2.22 -3.50 -14.39
C PHE A 85 0.99 -4.14 -15.02
N THR A 86 1.16 -5.36 -15.54
CA THR A 86 0.06 -6.24 -15.94
C THR A 86 0.12 -7.46 -15.04
N THR A 87 -0.97 -7.75 -14.33
CA THR A 87 -1.08 -8.96 -13.52
C THR A 87 -1.59 -10.09 -14.39
N THR A 88 -0.79 -11.15 -14.52
CA THR A 88 -1.22 -12.40 -15.17
C THR A 88 -1.40 -13.45 -14.08
N GLU A 89 -2.60 -14.00 -13.95
CA GLU A 89 -2.79 -15.16 -13.09
C GLU A 89 -2.12 -16.37 -13.75
N VAL A 90 -0.96 -16.75 -13.23
CA VAL A 90 -0.34 -18.04 -13.56
C VAL A 90 -0.91 -19.03 -12.54
N GLY A 91 -1.79 -19.92 -12.99
CA GLY A 91 -2.30 -21.02 -12.15
C GLY A 91 -1.12 -21.72 -11.48
N GLY A 92 -1.12 -21.76 -10.14
CA GLY A 92 -0.02 -22.34 -9.38
C GLY A 92 0.20 -23.81 -9.75
N PRO A 93 1.42 -24.35 -9.60
CA PRO A 93 1.65 -25.79 -9.76
C PRO A 93 0.72 -26.56 -8.80
N ASP A 94 0.29 -27.76 -9.22
CA ASP A 94 -0.58 -28.70 -8.48
C ASP A 94 0.12 -29.22 -7.21
N MET A 95 0.42 -28.30 -6.29
CA MET A 95 1.13 -28.49 -5.03
C MET A 95 0.19 -28.24 -3.84
N ALA A 96 -1.09 -27.92 -4.11
CA ALA A 96 -2.11 -27.97 -3.09
C ALA A 96 -2.25 -29.43 -2.66
N PRO A 97 -2.12 -29.76 -1.35
CA PRO A 97 -2.36 -31.12 -0.90
C PRO A 97 -3.77 -31.52 -1.35
N HIS A 98 -3.92 -32.73 -1.92
CA HIS A 98 -5.22 -33.26 -2.28
C HIS A 98 -6.19 -33.02 -1.13
N ALA A 99 -7.28 -32.29 -1.42
CA ALA A 99 -8.28 -32.01 -0.42
C ALA A 99 -8.69 -33.36 0.21
N PRO A 100 -8.64 -33.51 1.55
CA PRO A 100 -9.06 -34.74 2.18
C PRO A 100 -10.48 -35.04 1.71
N GLN A 101 -10.75 -36.31 1.39
CA GLN A 101 -12.05 -36.74 0.89
C GLN A 101 -13.15 -36.18 1.79
N ARG A 102 -14.11 -35.51 1.16
CA ARG A 102 -15.25 -34.90 1.84
C ARG A 102 -15.96 -35.99 2.64
N SER A 103 -15.89 -35.90 3.98
CA SER A 103 -16.75 -36.72 4.84
C SER A 103 -18.20 -36.48 4.41
N GLU A 104 -18.90 -37.55 4.02
CA GLU A 104 -20.32 -37.59 3.62
C GLU A 104 -21.28 -37.18 4.75
N ALA A 105 -20.76 -36.81 5.93
CA ALA A 105 -21.55 -36.28 7.02
C ALA A 105 -22.27 -34.99 6.59
N PRO A 106 -23.60 -34.90 6.75
CA PRO A 106 -24.35 -33.69 6.41
C PRO A 106 -23.81 -32.50 7.19
N ARG A 107 -23.14 -31.58 6.50
CA ARG A 107 -22.78 -30.29 7.09
C ARG A 107 -24.06 -29.48 7.21
N GLN A 108 -24.52 -29.20 8.43
CA GLN A 108 -25.57 -28.22 8.67
C GLN A 108 -25.08 -26.88 8.08
N SER A 109 -25.83 -26.38 7.09
CA SER A 109 -25.49 -25.16 6.37
C SER A 109 -25.44 -23.97 7.33
N ARG A 110 -24.27 -23.36 7.47
CA ARG A 110 -24.13 -22.05 8.13
C ARG A 110 -23.44 -21.10 7.16
N GLY A 111 -24.21 -20.62 6.20
CA GLY A 111 -23.75 -19.63 5.23
C GLY A 111 -24.92 -18.76 4.80
N ALA A 112 -24.92 -17.49 5.23
CA ALA A 112 -25.89 -16.51 4.78
C ALA A 112 -25.65 -16.17 3.29
N PRO A 113 -26.70 -16.01 2.47
CA PRO A 113 -26.54 -15.68 1.06
C PRO A 113 -25.95 -14.27 0.91
N ARG A 114 -24.83 -14.16 0.21
CA ARG A 114 -24.29 -12.86 -0.21
C ARG A 114 -25.02 -12.44 -1.49
N ARG A 115 -25.84 -11.40 -1.41
CA ARG A 115 -26.39 -10.70 -2.59
C ARG A 115 -25.22 -10.02 -3.31
N ARG A 116 -25.19 -10.17 -4.63
CA ARG A 116 -24.25 -9.48 -5.53
C ARG A 116 -25.03 -8.35 -6.18
N ASP A 117 -24.76 -7.12 -5.79
CA ASP A 117 -25.28 -5.94 -6.49
C ASP A 117 -24.27 -5.59 -7.59
N SER A 118 -24.66 -5.81 -8.85
CA SER A 118 -23.92 -5.37 -10.03
C SER A 118 -24.36 -3.95 -10.38
N PHE A 119 -23.49 -2.98 -10.09
CA PHE A 119 -23.61 -1.63 -10.61
C PHE A 119 -23.03 -1.62 -12.03
N THR A 120 -23.90 -1.54 -13.03
CA THR A 120 -23.51 -1.16 -14.39
C THR A 120 -24.42 -0.04 -14.84
N ASP A 121 -23.85 1.16 -14.86
CA ASP A 121 -24.37 2.29 -15.61
C ASP A 121 -24.22 1.98 -17.11
N SER A 122 -25.28 2.19 -17.88
CA SER A 122 -25.23 2.20 -19.33
C SER A 122 -26.28 3.18 -19.85
N GLU A 123 -25.73 4.18 -20.51
CA GLU A 123 -26.27 5.40 -21.08
C GLU A 123 -27.12 5.15 -22.34
N SER A 124 -27.88 6.19 -22.74
CA SER A 124 -28.55 6.44 -24.03
C SER A 124 -30.00 5.91 -24.11
N THR A 125 -31.04 6.63 -24.56
CA THR A 125 -31.12 7.66 -25.61
C THR A 125 -32.43 8.45 -25.48
N GLU A 126 -32.35 9.73 -25.86
CA GLU A 126 -33.35 10.71 -26.31
C GLU A 126 -34.68 10.19 -26.92
N ALA A 127 -35.78 10.87 -26.54
CA ALA A 127 -36.89 11.28 -27.43
C ALA A 127 -37.68 12.43 -26.78
#